data_AF-A0A7X9E2K0-F1
#
_entry.id   AF-A0A7X9E2K0-F1
#
_cell.length_a   1.000
_cell.length_b   1.000
_cell.length_c   1.000
_cell.angle_alpha   90.00
_cell.angle_beta   90.00
_cell.angle_gamma   90.00
#
_symmetry.space_group_name_H-M   'P 1'
#
loop_
_entity.id
_entity.type
_entity.pdbx_description
1 polymer ?
#
loop_
_entity_poly.entity_id
_entity_poly.type
_entity_poly.pdbx_seq_one_letter_code
_entity_poly.pdbx_strand_id
1 'polypeptide(L)'
;MRTEPRNNYNVMRLQQWLDYELSTGMLFFLTYVWGPILLLLIIAAILFTPFMLKVLFEERRFGWITYFLIIVVIPLIVSFLFDSGSTYRVVLQYIPLGTFYFYCFTLRIAIKDW
;
A
#
# COMPACT_ATOMS: atom_id res chain seq x y z
N MET A 1 30.58 -15.79 1.41
CA MET A 1 29.65 -15.54 0.28
C MET A 1 29.00 -14.19 0.52
N ARG A 2 29.36 -13.18 -0.28
CA ARG A 2 28.93 -11.78 -0.16
C ARG A 2 27.96 -11.52 -1.31
N THR A 3 26.67 -11.46 -1.04
CA THR A 3 25.65 -11.10 -2.02
C THR A 3 25.46 -9.59 -2.02
N GLU A 4 26.05 -8.97 -3.05
CA GLU A 4 25.61 -7.81 -3.83
C GLU A 4 25.22 -6.47 -3.15
N PRO A 5 25.96 -5.36 -3.42
CA PRO A 5 25.54 -4.01 -3.04
C PRO A 5 24.32 -3.48 -3.81
N ARG A 6 23.85 -4.21 -4.85
CA ARG A 6 22.69 -3.82 -5.67
C ARG A 6 21.37 -4.01 -4.94
N ASN A 7 21.27 -4.99 -4.04
CA ASN A 7 20.04 -5.28 -3.30
C ASN A 7 19.66 -4.10 -2.40
N ASN A 8 20.64 -3.60 -1.65
CA ASN A 8 20.45 -2.51 -0.70
C ASN A 8 19.90 -1.23 -1.36
N TYR A 9 20.23 -0.94 -2.63
CA TYR A 9 19.74 0.27 -3.30
C TYR A 9 18.24 0.19 -3.66
N ASN A 10 17.78 -0.95 -4.18
CA ASN A 10 16.37 -1.16 -4.54
C ASN A 10 15.49 -1.19 -3.29
N VAL A 11 15.98 -1.86 -2.22
CA VAL A 11 15.34 -1.94 -0.92
C VAL A 11 15.24 -0.56 -0.26
N MET A 12 16.32 0.24 -0.30
CA MET A 12 16.33 1.59 0.25
C MET A 12 15.42 2.56 -0.52
N ARG A 13 15.35 2.46 -1.86
CA ARG A 13 14.35 3.20 -2.65
C ARG A 13 12.93 2.79 -2.29
N LEU A 14 12.67 1.49 -2.16
CA LEU A 14 11.35 0.99 -1.76
C LEU A 14 10.96 1.59 -0.40
N GLN A 15 11.85 1.53 0.59
CA GLN A 15 11.61 2.11 1.91
C GLN A 15 11.31 3.62 1.85
N GLN A 16 12.04 4.39 1.04
CA GLN A 16 11.77 5.82 0.85
C GLN A 16 10.36 6.06 0.30
N TRP A 17 9.95 5.32 -0.74
CA TRP A 17 8.61 5.45 -1.30
C TRP A 17 7.51 5.04 -0.31
N LEU A 18 7.73 3.99 0.47
CA LEU A 18 6.81 3.61 1.56
C LEU A 18 6.69 4.70 2.63
N ASP A 19 7.81 5.31 3.03
CA ASP A 19 7.81 6.44 3.98
C ASP A 19 7.06 7.65 3.40
N TYR A 20 7.16 7.91 2.09
CA TYR A 20 6.38 8.94 1.41
C TYR A 20 4.89 8.65 1.42
N GLU A 21 4.47 7.42 1.07
CA GLU A 21 3.04 7.07 1.12
C GLU A 21 2.50 7.17 2.55
N LEU A 22 3.18 6.58 3.54
CA LEU A 22 2.77 6.65 4.95
C LEU A 22 2.69 8.07 5.48
N SER A 23 3.68 8.91 5.18
CA SER A 23 3.67 10.32 5.60
C SER A 23 2.54 11.09 4.95
N THR A 24 2.26 10.84 3.67
CA THR A 24 1.16 11.47 2.93
C THR A 24 -0.21 11.01 3.46
N GLY A 25 -0.36 9.72 3.78
CA GLY A 25 -1.56 9.18 4.42
C GLY A 25 -1.80 9.72 5.83
N MET A 26 -0.73 9.87 6.61
CA MET A 26 -0.81 10.43 7.96
C MET A 26 -1.15 11.93 7.93
N LEU A 27 -0.57 12.67 6.98
CA LEU A 27 -0.94 14.06 6.69
C LEU A 27 -2.40 14.18 6.24
N PHE A 28 -2.93 13.23 5.47
CA PHE A 28 -4.32 13.20 5.06
C PHE A 28 -5.28 13.06 6.26
N PHE A 29 -4.98 12.16 7.20
CA PHE A 29 -5.74 12.07 8.45
C PHE A 29 -5.72 13.38 9.25
N LEU A 30 -4.60 14.11 9.21
CA LEU A 30 -4.43 15.36 9.94
C LEU A 30 -5.13 16.56 9.29
N THR A 31 -5.29 16.58 7.96
CA THR A 31 -5.64 17.80 7.22
C THR A 31 -7.13 18.07 7.05
N TYR A 32 -8.05 17.17 7.45
CA TYR A 32 -9.51 17.36 7.29
C TYR A 32 -9.94 17.86 5.89
N VAL A 33 -9.15 17.57 4.84
CA VAL A 33 -9.50 17.86 3.44
C VAL A 33 -9.85 16.54 2.76
N TRP A 34 -11.13 16.17 2.85
CA TRP A 34 -11.62 14.81 2.53
C TRP A 34 -11.89 14.57 1.04
N GLY A 35 -11.94 15.60 0.19
CA GLY A 35 -12.43 15.48 -1.19
C GLY A 35 -11.36 15.11 -2.24
N PRO A 36 -10.66 16.10 -2.81
CA PRO A 36 -9.80 15.89 -3.99
C PRO A 36 -8.54 15.07 -3.70
N ILE A 37 -8.06 15.06 -2.46
CA ILE A 37 -6.83 14.35 -2.06
C ILE A 37 -7.04 12.83 -2.01
N LEU A 38 -8.27 12.35 -1.75
CA LEU A 38 -8.59 10.92 -1.79
C LEU A 38 -8.33 10.32 -3.18
N LEU A 39 -8.69 11.03 -4.25
CA LEU A 39 -8.42 10.58 -5.61
C LEU A 39 -6.92 10.54 -5.91
N LEU A 40 -6.15 11.52 -5.45
CA LEU A 40 -4.69 11.54 -5.59
C LEU A 40 -4.04 10.36 -4.85
N LEU A 41 -4.54 10.00 -3.67
CA LEU A 41 -4.07 8.84 -2.90
C LEU A 41 -4.36 7.51 -3.60
N ILE A 42 -5.55 7.37 -4.20
CA ILE A 42 -5.89 6.16 -4.98
C ILE A 42 -4.95 6.04 -6.19
N ILE A 43 -4.70 7.15 -6.89
CA ILE A 43 -3.76 7.16 -8.03
C ILE A 43 -2.35 6.80 -7.56
N ALA A 44 -1.89 7.38 -6.44
CA ALA A 44 -0.59 7.07 -5.86
C ALA A 44 -0.48 5.57 -5.51
N ALA A 45 -1.48 5.01 -4.82
CA ALA A 45 -1.52 3.59 -4.45
C ALA A 45 -1.52 2.66 -5.68
N ILE A 46 -2.27 3.01 -6.73
CA ILE A 46 -2.28 2.26 -8.00
C ILE A 46 -0.92 2.33 -8.68
N LEU A 47 -0.24 3.47 -8.66
CA LEU A 47 1.09 3.64 -9.24
C LEU A 47 2.17 2.94 -8.43
N PHE A 48 2.00 2.89 -7.10
CA PHE A 48 2.93 2.28 -6.17
C PHE A 48 2.83 0.74 -6.16
N THR A 49 1.63 0.19 -6.30
CA THR A 49 1.37 -1.26 -6.36
C THR A 49 2.27 -2.02 -7.35
N PRO A 50 2.41 -1.64 -8.64
CA PRO A 50 3.27 -2.35 -9.58
C PRO A 50 4.76 -2.19 -9.26
N PHE A 51 5.18 -1.04 -8.72
CA PHE A 51 6.56 -0.83 -8.29
C PHE A 51 6.91 -1.74 -7.12
N MET A 52 6.03 -1.80 -6.12
CA MET A 52 6.15 -2.68 -4.97
C MET A 52 6.18 -4.15 -5.39
N LEU A 53 5.22 -4.60 -6.21
CA LEU A 53 5.18 -5.97 -6.73
C LEU A 53 6.45 -6.37 -7.47
N LYS A 54 7.03 -5.45 -8.26
CA LYS A 54 8.30 -5.68 -8.96
C LYS A 54 9.44 -5.96 -7.98
N VAL A 55 9.58 -5.16 -6.93
CA VAL A 55 10.66 -5.35 -5.93
C VAL A 55 10.44 -6.65 -5.14
N LEU A 56 9.20 -6.98 -4.76
CA LEU A 56 8.89 -8.25 -4.10
C LEU A 56 9.23 -9.47 -4.98
N PHE A 57 9.06 -9.33 -6.29
CA PHE A 57 9.40 -10.37 -7.26
C PHE A 57 10.92 -10.54 -7.41
N GLU A 58 11.67 -9.43 -7.42
CA GLU A 58 13.15 -9.45 -7.42
C GLU A 58 13.70 -10.11 -6.15
N GLU A 59 13.12 -9.83 -4.98
CA GLU A 59 13.51 -10.41 -3.69
C GLU A 59 12.99 -11.86 -3.47
N ARG A 60 12.28 -12.45 -4.45
CA ARG A 60 11.61 -13.77 -4.36
C ARG A 60 10.70 -13.92 -3.13
N ARG A 61 10.19 -12.83 -2.58
CA ARG A 61 9.31 -12.82 -1.39
C ARG A 61 7.85 -13.03 -1.79
N PHE A 62 7.55 -14.18 -2.41
CA PHE A 62 6.21 -14.52 -2.92
C PHE A 62 5.12 -14.51 -1.84
N GLY A 63 5.46 -14.82 -0.58
CA GLY A 63 4.51 -14.77 0.53
C GLY A 63 3.90 -13.39 0.76
N TRP A 64 4.66 -12.32 0.52
CA TRP A 64 4.17 -10.95 0.65
C TRP A 64 3.24 -10.55 -0.49
N ILE A 65 3.45 -11.08 -1.69
CA ILE A 65 2.56 -10.88 -2.83
C ILE A 65 1.19 -11.53 -2.54
N THR A 66 1.19 -12.75 -2.00
CA THR A 66 -0.06 -13.43 -1.60
C THR A 66 -0.76 -12.66 -0.48
N TYR A 67 -0.01 -12.13 0.49
CA TYR A 67 -0.55 -11.33 1.58
C TYR A 67 -1.20 -10.03 1.07
N PHE A 68 -0.57 -9.35 0.11
CA PHE A 68 -1.15 -8.19 -0.56
C PHE A 68 -2.50 -8.52 -1.23
N LEU A 69 -2.53 -9.64 -1.96
CA LEU A 69 -3.73 -10.08 -2.66
C LEU A 69 -4.88 -10.37 -1.68
N ILE A 70 -4.59 -10.98 -0.54
CA ILE A 70 -5.59 -11.27 0.49
C ILE A 70 -6.05 -9.99 1.20
N ILE A 71 -5.14 -9.11 1.60
CA ILE A 71 -5.47 -7.97 2.46
C ILE A 71 -5.97 -6.75 1.68
N VAL A 72 -5.55 -6.56 0.43
CA VAL A 72 -5.94 -5.37 -0.34
C VAL A 72 -7.02 -5.72 -1.35
N VAL A 73 -6.86 -6.80 -2.10
CA VAL A 73 -7.78 -7.13 -3.21
C VAL A 73 -9.11 -7.67 -2.68
N ILE A 74 -9.11 -8.51 -1.63
CA ILE A 74 -10.37 -9.03 -1.06
C ILE A 74 -11.27 -7.91 -0.53
N PRO A 75 -10.85 -7.02 0.38
CA PRO A 75 -11.72 -5.94 0.86
C PRO A 75 -12.08 -4.95 -0.25
N LEU A 76 -11.26 -4.79 -1.29
CA LEU A 76 -11.64 -3.98 -2.47
C LEU A 76 -12.79 -4.63 -3.26
N ILE A 77 -12.72 -5.93 -3.54
CA ILE A 77 -13.80 -6.67 -4.22
C ILE A 77 -15.07 -6.68 -3.37
N VAL A 78 -14.94 -6.95 -2.06
CA VAL A 78 -16.07 -6.90 -1.13
C VAL A 78 -16.69 -5.50 -1.13
N SER A 79 -15.88 -4.45 -1.06
CA SER A 79 -16.41 -3.07 -1.08
C SER A 79 -17.16 -2.75 -2.38
N PHE A 80 -16.70 -3.28 -3.51
CA PHE A 80 -17.36 -3.12 -4.80
C PHE A 80 -18.70 -3.88 -4.90
N LEU A 81 -18.76 -5.09 -4.33
CA LEU A 81 -19.98 -5.91 -4.32
C LEU A 81 -21.06 -5.34 -3.38
N PHE A 82 -20.65 -4.68 -2.29
CA PHE A 82 -21.54 -4.09 -1.29
C PHE A 82 -21.84 -2.59 -1.52
N ASP A 83 -21.46 -2.01 -2.68
CA ASP A 83 -21.69 -0.59 -3.06
C ASP A 83 -23.16 -0.26 -3.40
N SER A 84 -24.13 -0.87 -2.71
CA SER A 84 -25.57 -0.73 -3.02
C SER A 84 -26.31 0.31 -2.17
N GLY A 85 -25.64 1.01 -1.23
CA GLY A 85 -26.28 1.99 -0.33
C GLY A 85 -25.47 3.28 -0.12
N SER A 86 -26.10 4.45 -0.33
CA SER A 86 -25.40 5.76 -0.36
C SER A 86 -24.77 6.18 0.96
N THR A 87 -25.29 5.70 2.10
CA THR A 87 -24.82 6.13 3.43
C THR A 87 -23.51 5.46 3.85
N TYR A 88 -23.27 4.22 3.43
CA TYR A 88 -22.07 3.45 3.83
C TYR A 88 -20.92 3.58 2.84
N ARG A 89 -21.16 4.21 1.69
CA ARG A 89 -20.20 4.32 0.57
C ARG A 89 -18.87 4.96 0.97
N VAL A 90 -18.94 6.01 1.80
CA VAL A 90 -17.76 6.70 2.31
C VAL A 90 -16.94 5.78 3.23
N VAL A 91 -17.61 5.10 4.16
CA VAL A 91 -16.96 4.16 5.10
C VAL A 91 -16.35 2.97 4.35
N LEU A 92 -17.06 2.42 3.37
CA LEU A 92 -16.61 1.32 2.52
C LEU A 92 -15.36 1.68 1.70
N GLN A 93 -15.16 2.94 1.31
CA GLN A 93 -13.94 3.38 0.61
C GLN A 93 -12.72 3.51 1.54
N TYR A 94 -12.92 3.82 2.82
CA TYR A 94 -11.82 3.91 3.79
C TYR A 94 -11.27 2.55 4.22
N ILE A 95 -12.08 1.49 4.16
CA ILE A 95 -11.66 0.12 4.50
C ILE A 95 -10.47 -0.35 3.62
N PRO A 96 -10.56 -0.38 2.28
CA PRO A 96 -9.47 -0.84 1.42
C PRO A 96 -8.24 0.07 1.50
N LEU A 97 -8.43 1.38 1.71
CA LEU A 97 -7.35 2.32 1.98
C LEU A 97 -6.63 1.98 3.29
N GLY A 98 -7.39 1.76 4.37
CA GLY A 98 -6.84 1.38 5.67
C GLY A 98 -6.05 0.07 5.61
N THR A 99 -6.57 -0.95 4.92
CA THR A 99 -5.86 -2.22 4.73
C THR A 99 -4.62 -2.08 3.84
N PHE A 100 -4.67 -1.22 2.83
CA PHE A 100 -3.50 -0.90 2.01
C PHE A 100 -2.40 -0.21 2.82
N TYR A 101 -2.74 0.82 3.60
CA TYR A 101 -1.80 1.50 4.49
C TYR A 101 -1.23 0.55 5.56
N PHE A 102 -2.06 -0.32 6.12
CA PHE A 102 -1.62 -1.35 7.06
C PHE A 102 -0.64 -2.33 6.40
N TYR A 103 -0.91 -2.74 5.18
CA TYR A 103 0.00 -3.56 4.39
C TYR A 103 1.33 -2.81 4.15
N CYS A 104 1.30 -1.54 3.74
CA CYS A 104 2.51 -0.72 3.56
C CYS A 104 3.32 -0.62 4.88
N PHE A 105 2.66 -0.37 6.00
CA PHE A 105 3.32 -0.35 7.31
C PHE A 105 4.00 -1.69 7.66
N THR A 106 3.30 -2.79 7.42
CA THR A 106 3.84 -4.14 7.66
C THR A 106 5.04 -4.42 6.75
N LEU A 107 4.93 -4.04 5.47
CA LEU A 107 5.99 -4.20 4.50
C LEU A 107 7.23 -3.37 4.86
N ARG A 108 7.05 -2.15 5.38
CA ARG A 108 8.14 -1.29 5.86
C ARG A 108 8.95 -1.95 6.99
N ILE A 109 8.27 -2.60 7.92
CA ILE A 109 8.92 -3.33 9.02
C ILE A 109 9.68 -4.53 8.45
N ALA A 110 9.04 -5.30 7.57
CA ALA A 110 9.66 -6.47 6.98
C ALA A 110 10.90 -6.14 6.13
N ILE A 111 10.86 -5.02 5.39
CA ILE A 111 11.99 -4.50 4.61
C ILE A 111 13.19 -4.16 5.50
N LYS A 112 12.97 -3.64 6.72
CA LYS A 112 14.05 -3.35 7.67
C LYS A 112 14.78 -4.61 8.15
N ASP A 113 14.10 -5.75 8.12
CA ASP A 113 14.64 -7.06 8.50
C ASP A 113 15.24 -7.84 7.31
N TRP A 114 15.16 -7.31 6.07
CA TRP A 114 15.74 -7.91 4.86
C TRP A 114 17.17 -7.42 4.61
#